data_AF-A0A2U9IUK8-F1
#
_entry.id   AF-A0A2U9IUK8-F1
#
_cell.length_a   1.000
_cell.length_b   1.000
_cell.length_c   1.000
_cell.angle_alpha   90.00
_cell.angle_beta   90.00
_cell.angle_gamma   90.00
#
_symmetry.space_group_name_H-M   'P 1'
#
loop_
_entity.id
_entity.type
_entity.pdbx_description
1 polymer ?
#
loop_
_entity_poly.entity_id
_entity_poly.type
_entity_poly.pdbx_seq_one_letter_code
_entity_poly.pdbx_strand_id
1 'polypeptide(L)'
;MSDDLLSKALQGDELSISKVLTNIEYNTNKGIRYLSELSKLSGRAHTIGITGIPGAGKSTLISDLIEAYASAGHKVGVIMIDPSSPLSMGSLMGNRIRMQDKSLLENVFIRSIASRGHLGGFSSEAIMLTEALDGLGYDKIIVETVGAGQTDTEVMSITHTVAVLVIPGTGDEIQALKAGIMEIGDIYVINKYDKPEADAVYDAVKFVIESGELSFRDEWKPRICKVSALKKTGIQELVNTFEEHVEFLRKKELFNTRIKRRRIKMIELLLRRRVNEVISKAMERDYNEVDELLSQGKIEELITKLSQLIKEQL
;
A
#
# COMPACT_ATOMS: atom_id res chain seq x y z
N MET A 1 17.67 27.58 -5.48
CA MET A 1 18.56 26.84 -4.55
C MET A 1 17.90 25.50 -4.29
N SER A 2 18.56 24.39 -4.61
CA SER A 2 18.07 23.07 -4.23
C SER A 2 17.98 23.01 -2.71
N ASP A 3 16.86 22.53 -2.17
CA ASP A 3 16.72 22.25 -0.74
C ASP A 3 17.80 21.23 -0.35
N ASP A 4 18.71 21.60 0.55
CA ASP A 4 19.83 20.77 1.01
C ASP A 4 19.36 19.38 1.46
N LEU A 5 18.15 19.31 2.05
CA LEU A 5 17.56 18.06 2.52
C LEU A 5 17.21 17.12 1.36
N LEU A 6 16.56 17.63 0.30
CA LEU A 6 16.21 16.81 -0.86
C LEU A 6 17.46 16.36 -1.62
N SER A 7 18.47 17.23 -1.72
CA SER A 7 19.72 16.89 -2.40
C SER A 7 20.47 15.76 -1.69
N LYS A 8 20.54 15.78 -0.35
CA LYS A 8 21.13 14.69 0.45
C LYS A 8 20.32 13.40 0.34
N ALA A 9 18.98 13.50 0.34
CA ALA A 9 18.12 12.33 0.14
C ALA A 9 18.36 11.66 -1.21
N LEU A 10 18.51 12.43 -2.30
CA LEU A 10 18.84 11.92 -3.63
C LEU A 10 20.23 11.27 -3.71
N GLN A 11 21.15 11.64 -2.82
CA GLN A 11 22.47 11.02 -2.68
C GLN A 11 22.45 9.75 -1.82
N GLY A 12 21.29 9.38 -1.24
CA GLY A 12 21.13 8.18 -0.42
C GLY A 12 21.28 8.39 1.08
N ASP A 13 21.33 9.63 1.58
CA ASP A 13 21.37 9.88 3.03
C ASP A 13 20.06 9.47 3.70
N GLU A 14 20.09 8.39 4.49
CA GLU A 14 18.91 7.75 5.05
C GLU A 14 18.09 8.68 5.97
N LEU A 15 18.78 9.51 6.77
CA LEU A 15 18.14 10.49 7.64
C LEU A 15 17.39 11.55 6.84
N SER A 16 17.99 12.03 5.74
CA SER A 16 17.35 12.98 4.83
C SER A 16 16.18 12.34 4.09
N ILE A 17 16.31 11.09 3.62
CA ILE A 17 15.20 10.32 3.03
C ILE A 17 14.03 10.26 4.02
N SER A 18 14.28 9.86 5.26
CA SER A 18 13.23 9.76 6.29
C SER A 18 12.54 11.10 6.56
N LYS A 19 13.29 12.21 6.60
CA LYS A 19 12.73 13.56 6.78
C LYS A 19 11.94 14.03 5.55
N VAL A 20 12.41 13.77 4.34
CA VAL A 20 11.68 14.07 3.09
C VAL A 20 10.36 13.32 3.06
N LEU A 21 10.38 12.01 3.31
CA LEU A 21 9.18 11.18 3.33
C LEU A 21 8.21 11.61 4.44
N THR A 22 8.71 12.03 5.60
CA THR A 22 7.87 12.59 6.66
C THR A 22 7.16 13.88 6.20
N ASN A 23 7.88 14.80 5.52
CA ASN A 23 7.25 16.02 5.00
C ASN A 23 6.16 15.72 3.96
N ILE A 24 6.36 14.69 3.14
CA ILE A 24 5.39 14.20 2.14
C ILE A 24 4.17 13.56 2.84
N GLU A 25 4.41 12.67 3.80
CA GLU A 25 3.37 11.97 4.58
C GLU A 25 2.44 12.95 5.32
N TYR A 26 2.99 14.03 5.86
CA TYR A 26 2.22 15.09 6.53
C TYR A 26 1.66 16.16 5.58
N ASN A 27 1.80 15.96 4.26
CA ASN A 27 1.28 16.87 3.23
C ASN A 27 1.69 18.34 3.44
N THR A 28 2.92 18.57 3.92
CA THR A 28 3.42 19.94 4.14
C THR A 28 3.67 20.64 2.81
N ASN A 29 3.70 21.99 2.80
CA ASN A 29 4.06 22.76 1.61
C ASN A 29 5.43 22.34 1.02
N LYS A 30 6.39 21.97 1.89
CA LYS A 30 7.68 21.40 1.46
C LYS A 30 7.52 19.98 0.89
N GLY A 31 6.73 19.15 1.57
CA GLY A 31 6.41 17.79 1.13
C GLY A 31 5.84 17.73 -0.28
N ILE A 32 4.84 18.57 -0.60
CA ILE A 32 4.27 18.65 -1.95
C ILE A 32 5.33 19.03 -3.00
N ARG A 33 6.24 19.96 -2.67
CA ARG A 33 7.35 20.32 -3.57
C ARG A 33 8.30 19.15 -3.76
N TYR A 34 8.68 18.44 -2.70
CA TYR A 34 9.53 17.26 -2.79
C TYR A 34 8.89 16.16 -3.64
N LEU A 35 7.62 15.86 -3.39
CA LEU A 35 6.87 14.89 -4.18
C LEU A 35 6.84 15.29 -5.66
N SER A 36 6.64 16.57 -5.97
CA SER A 36 6.64 17.05 -7.35
C SER A 36 8.00 16.86 -8.04
N GLU A 37 9.11 17.15 -7.36
CA GLU A 37 10.45 16.92 -7.91
C GLU A 37 10.76 15.42 -8.07
N LEU A 38 10.46 14.60 -7.05
CA LEU A 38 10.67 13.15 -7.11
C LEU A 38 9.78 12.48 -8.17
N SER A 39 8.56 12.98 -8.38
CA SER A 39 7.64 12.46 -9.42
C SER A 39 8.17 12.63 -10.84
N LYS A 40 9.11 13.57 -11.07
CA LYS A 40 9.79 13.73 -12.37
C LYS A 40 10.83 12.64 -12.60
N LEU A 41 11.35 12.06 -11.51
CA LEU A 41 12.41 11.05 -11.51
C LEU A 41 11.86 9.62 -11.34
N SER A 42 10.59 9.47 -11.00
CA SER A 42 9.92 8.18 -10.79
C SER A 42 9.37 7.58 -12.09
N GLY A 43 8.75 6.41 -11.99
CA GLY A 43 8.12 5.66 -13.07
C GLY A 43 8.95 4.45 -13.53
N ARG A 44 9.92 3.99 -12.73
CA ARG A 44 10.80 2.87 -13.07
C ARG A 44 10.63 1.67 -12.14
N ALA A 45 10.31 1.93 -10.88
CA ALA A 45 10.24 0.90 -9.86
C ALA A 45 9.14 -0.13 -10.12
N HIS A 46 9.46 -1.40 -9.90
CA HIS A 46 8.45 -2.45 -9.79
C HIS A 46 7.87 -2.39 -8.38
N THR A 47 6.55 -2.16 -8.30
CA THR A 47 5.84 -2.01 -7.03
C THR A 47 5.00 -3.25 -6.76
N ILE A 48 5.21 -3.88 -5.62
CA ILE A 48 4.64 -5.18 -5.24
C ILE A 48 3.80 -4.98 -3.98
N GLY A 49 2.52 -5.32 -4.06
CA GLY A 49 1.58 -5.27 -2.95
C GLY A 49 1.49 -6.64 -2.31
N ILE A 50 1.60 -6.71 -0.99
CA ILE A 50 1.50 -7.96 -0.24
C ILE A 50 0.35 -7.83 0.75
N THR A 51 -0.68 -8.65 0.54
CA THR A 51 -1.90 -8.69 1.35
C THR A 51 -2.18 -10.10 1.84
N GLY A 52 -3.11 -10.24 2.78
CA GLY A 52 -3.48 -11.50 3.40
C GLY A 52 -3.83 -11.30 4.87
N ILE A 53 -4.57 -12.26 5.44
CA ILE A 53 -5.09 -12.17 6.81
C ILE A 53 -3.99 -11.94 7.87
N PRO A 54 -4.32 -11.44 9.06
CA PRO A 54 -3.35 -11.29 10.13
C PRO A 54 -2.82 -12.66 10.54
N GLY A 55 -1.51 -12.78 10.76
CA GLY A 55 -0.88 -14.09 11.07
C GLY A 55 -0.60 -14.99 9.85
N ALA A 56 -0.89 -14.53 8.62
CA ALA A 56 -0.51 -15.21 7.38
C ALA A 56 1.01 -15.31 7.15
N GLY A 57 1.82 -14.56 7.91
CA GLY A 57 3.27 -14.53 7.79
C GLY A 57 3.79 -13.49 6.78
N LYS A 58 2.99 -12.47 6.44
CA LYS A 58 3.36 -11.35 5.54
C LYS A 58 4.72 -10.75 5.88
N SER A 59 4.90 -10.32 7.14
CA SER A 59 6.14 -9.67 7.55
C SER A 59 7.37 -10.58 7.47
N THR A 60 7.21 -11.88 7.76
CA THR A 60 8.30 -12.87 7.58
C THR A 60 8.64 -13.04 6.11
N LEU A 61 7.63 -13.18 5.25
CA LEU A 61 7.83 -13.28 3.80
C LEU A 61 8.51 -12.03 3.23
N ILE A 62 8.07 -10.84 3.64
CA ILE A 62 8.67 -9.57 3.23
C ILE A 62 10.14 -9.52 3.62
N SER A 63 10.49 -9.97 4.83
CA SER A 63 11.89 -10.05 5.29
C SER A 63 12.76 -10.92 4.36
N ASP A 64 12.24 -12.07 3.92
CA ASP A 64 12.93 -12.96 2.99
C ASP A 64 13.03 -12.36 1.58
N LEU A 65 11.98 -11.67 1.11
CA LEU A 65 11.99 -10.97 -0.19
C LEU A 65 12.98 -9.81 -0.20
N ILE A 66 13.06 -9.02 0.88
CA ILE A 66 14.08 -7.97 1.04
C ILE A 66 15.47 -8.59 0.90
N GLU A 67 15.74 -9.69 1.62
CA GLU A 67 17.05 -10.37 1.57
C GLU A 67 17.38 -10.86 0.16
N ALA A 68 16.43 -11.48 -0.55
CA ALA A 68 16.61 -11.96 -1.91
C ALA A 68 16.91 -10.83 -2.90
N TYR A 69 16.10 -9.76 -2.89
CA TYR A 69 16.31 -8.63 -3.80
C TYR A 69 17.57 -7.83 -3.47
N ALA A 70 17.82 -7.57 -2.19
CA ALA A 70 19.00 -6.82 -1.75
C ALA A 70 20.29 -7.56 -2.11
N SER A 71 20.32 -8.89 -1.94
CA SER A 71 21.49 -9.73 -2.30
C SER A 71 21.72 -9.78 -3.81
N ALA A 72 20.68 -9.57 -4.62
CA ALA A 72 20.77 -9.43 -6.07
C ALA A 72 21.16 -8.00 -6.52
N GLY A 73 21.45 -7.08 -5.58
CA GLY A 73 21.92 -5.72 -5.88
C GLY A 73 20.82 -4.68 -6.10
N HIS A 74 19.55 -5.03 -5.89
CA HIS A 74 18.43 -4.10 -6.01
C HIS A 74 18.37 -3.12 -4.83
N LYS A 75 17.88 -1.90 -5.07
CA LYS A 75 17.47 -0.99 -3.98
C LYS A 75 16.02 -1.27 -3.59
N VAL A 76 15.79 -1.70 -2.35
CA VAL A 76 14.49 -2.16 -1.86
C VAL A 76 13.86 -1.14 -0.92
N GLY A 77 12.72 -0.59 -1.31
CA GLY A 77 11.87 0.24 -0.47
C GLY A 77 10.70 -0.56 0.09
N VAL A 78 10.38 -0.39 1.37
CA VAL A 78 9.25 -1.09 2.01
C VAL A 78 8.35 -0.08 2.72
N ILE A 79 7.07 -0.13 2.39
CA ILE A 79 6.02 0.67 3.04
C ILE A 79 5.09 -0.30 3.76
N MET A 80 5.11 -0.25 5.09
CA MET A 80 4.22 -1.07 5.92
C MET A 80 3.05 -0.21 6.40
N ILE A 81 1.84 -0.71 6.18
CA ILE A 81 0.63 -0.06 6.66
C ILE A 81 0.18 -0.75 7.93
N ASP A 82 0.29 -0.02 9.03
CA ASP A 82 -0.09 -0.49 10.34
C ASP A 82 -1.50 0.01 10.70
N PRO A 83 -2.30 -0.79 11.43
CA PRO A 83 -3.56 -0.31 11.98
C PRO A 83 -3.29 0.87 12.90
N SER A 84 -4.20 1.84 12.88
CA SER A 84 -4.07 3.04 13.70
C SER A 84 -4.36 2.73 15.15
N SER A 85 -3.54 3.28 16.05
CA SER A 85 -3.90 3.34 17.46
C SER A 85 -5.16 4.20 17.65
N PRO A 86 -6.22 3.70 18.32
CA PRO A 86 -7.41 4.48 18.62
C PRO A 86 -7.13 5.71 19.50
N LEU A 87 -6.03 5.69 20.27
CA LEU A 87 -5.69 6.71 21.27
C LEU A 87 -4.66 7.72 20.76
N SER A 88 -3.69 7.29 19.95
CA SER A 88 -2.57 8.15 19.51
C SER A 88 -2.58 8.47 18.01
N MET A 89 -3.47 7.86 17.22
CA MET A 89 -3.55 7.95 15.75
C MET A 89 -2.25 7.65 14.98
N GLY A 90 -1.20 7.18 15.66
CA GLY A 90 0.06 6.71 15.08
C GLY A 90 0.04 5.21 14.76
N SER A 91 1.12 4.73 14.11
CA SER A 91 1.27 3.31 13.79
C SER A 91 1.66 2.52 15.04
N LEU A 92 1.07 1.34 15.21
CA LEU A 92 1.56 0.37 16.18
C LEU A 92 2.90 -0.15 15.67
N MET A 93 4.02 0.26 16.29
CA MET A 93 5.41 -0.03 15.90
C MET A 93 5.79 -1.52 15.77
N GLY A 94 4.84 -2.44 15.99
CA GLY A 94 5.08 -3.88 16.12
C GLY A 94 5.61 -4.56 14.86
N ASN A 95 5.27 -4.09 13.66
CA ASN A 95 5.74 -4.70 12.41
C ASN A 95 7.18 -4.30 12.07
N ARG A 96 7.56 -3.03 12.30
CA ARG A 96 8.94 -2.54 12.07
C ARG A 96 9.97 -3.21 12.98
N ILE A 97 9.62 -3.49 14.23
CA ILE A 97 10.52 -4.17 15.18
C ILE A 97 10.89 -5.58 14.66
N ARG A 98 9.95 -6.27 13.99
CA ARG A 98 10.17 -7.62 13.45
C ARG A 98 11.10 -7.66 12.23
N MET A 99 11.44 -6.51 11.63
CA MET A 99 12.33 -6.39 10.47
C MET A 99 13.55 -5.50 10.74
N GLN A 100 13.89 -5.22 12.01
CA GLN A 100 15.00 -4.32 12.35
C GLN A 100 16.33 -4.77 11.73
N ASP A 101 16.62 -6.07 11.74
CA ASP A 101 17.87 -6.60 11.17
C ASP A 101 17.99 -6.32 9.65
N LYS A 102 16.85 -6.21 8.95
CA LYS A 102 16.82 -5.91 7.51
C LYS A 102 17.01 -4.42 7.22
N SER A 103 16.70 -3.54 8.17
CA SER A 103 16.93 -2.10 8.03
C SER A 103 18.41 -1.71 8.12
N LEU A 104 19.29 -2.64 8.49
CA LEU A 104 20.74 -2.44 8.53
C LEU A 104 21.41 -2.67 7.16
N LEU A 105 20.67 -3.15 6.15
CA LEU A 105 21.19 -3.35 4.81
C LEU A 105 21.25 -2.00 4.08
N GLU A 106 22.43 -1.63 3.55
CA GLU A 106 22.68 -0.31 2.94
C GLU A 106 21.75 0.04 1.77
N ASN A 107 21.21 -0.96 1.07
CA ASN A 107 20.31 -0.81 -0.07
C ASN A 107 18.83 -0.99 0.28
N VAL A 108 18.46 -0.97 1.57
CA VAL A 108 17.09 -1.19 2.04
C VAL A 108 16.59 0.02 2.82
N PHE A 109 15.33 0.41 2.59
CA PHE A 109 14.65 1.43 3.39
C PHE A 109 13.26 0.99 3.78
N ILE A 110 12.92 1.07 5.06
CA ILE A 110 11.65 0.60 5.61
C ILE A 110 10.92 1.75 6.32
N ARG A 111 9.68 2.02 5.90
CA ARG A 111 8.80 3.02 6.50
C ARG A 111 7.47 2.40 6.92
N SER A 112 7.13 2.53 8.19
CA SER A 112 5.77 2.27 8.68
C SER A 112 4.93 3.55 8.59
N ILE A 113 3.68 3.40 8.16
CA ILE A 113 2.66 4.46 8.21
C ILE A 113 1.38 3.91 8.86
N ALA A 114 0.61 4.79 9.50
CA ALA A 114 -0.68 4.43 10.08
C ALA A 114 -1.80 4.55 9.04
N SER A 115 -2.79 3.66 9.11
CA SER A 115 -4.01 3.70 8.26
C SER A 115 -4.89 4.96 8.47
N ARG A 116 -4.69 5.67 9.60
CA ARG A 116 -5.38 6.86 10.13
C ARG A 116 -6.90 6.90 9.96
N GLY A 117 -7.60 5.77 10.02
CA GLY A 117 -9.06 5.71 10.02
C GLY A 117 -9.74 6.42 8.82
N HIS A 118 -9.02 6.63 7.72
CA HIS A 118 -9.58 7.31 6.55
C HIS A 118 -10.70 6.44 5.93
N LEU A 119 -11.83 7.06 5.62
CA LEU A 119 -12.88 6.49 4.79
C LEU A 119 -12.28 6.13 3.42
N GLY A 120 -11.91 4.86 3.22
CA GLY A 120 -11.23 4.36 2.01
C GLY A 120 -9.78 3.92 2.21
N GLY A 121 -9.44 3.40 3.39
CA GLY A 121 -8.61 2.20 3.62
C GLY A 121 -7.12 2.18 3.24
N PHE A 122 -6.70 3.03 2.31
CA PHE A 122 -5.32 3.25 1.89
C PHE A 122 -5.14 4.76 1.77
N SER A 123 -4.26 5.26 2.61
CA SER A 123 -4.01 6.67 2.72
C SER A 123 -3.29 7.16 1.45
N SER A 124 -3.64 8.35 0.96
CA SER A 124 -2.93 9.03 -0.13
C SER A 124 -1.40 8.97 0.03
N GLU A 125 -0.96 8.89 1.28
CA GLU A 125 0.39 8.76 1.75
C GLU A 125 1.09 7.51 1.26
N ALA A 126 0.44 6.33 1.26
CA ALA A 126 1.06 5.13 0.70
C ALA A 126 1.43 5.31 -0.78
N ILE A 127 0.55 5.96 -1.55
CA ILE A 127 0.79 6.27 -2.96
C ILE A 127 1.91 7.31 -3.11
N MET A 128 1.85 8.40 -2.34
CA MET A 128 2.86 9.46 -2.37
C MET A 128 4.25 8.94 -1.99
N LEU A 129 4.34 8.08 -0.96
CA LEU A 129 5.60 7.48 -0.52
C LEU A 129 6.12 6.46 -1.53
N THR A 130 5.25 5.68 -2.17
CA THR A 130 5.64 4.77 -3.27
C THR A 130 6.26 5.56 -4.42
N GLU A 131 5.62 6.67 -4.80
CA GLU A 131 6.10 7.56 -5.87
C GLU A 131 7.43 8.24 -5.49
N ALA A 132 7.56 8.66 -4.23
CA ALA A 132 8.77 9.29 -3.72
C ALA A 132 9.95 8.32 -3.67
N LEU A 133 9.76 7.08 -3.21
CA LEU A 133 10.81 6.05 -3.18
C LEU A 133 11.29 5.70 -4.60
N ASP A 134 10.39 5.60 -5.57
CA ASP A 134 10.76 5.40 -6.98
C ASP A 134 11.63 6.57 -7.50
N GLY A 135 11.23 7.81 -7.19
CA GLY A 135 12.00 9.01 -7.51
C GLY A 135 13.37 9.11 -6.81
N LEU A 136 13.50 8.51 -5.62
CA LEU A 136 14.76 8.38 -4.87
C LEU A 136 15.66 7.24 -5.39
N GLY A 137 15.18 6.47 -6.38
CA GLY A 137 15.95 5.43 -7.05
C GLY A 137 15.82 4.03 -6.43
N TYR A 138 14.81 3.79 -5.59
CA TYR A 138 14.44 2.43 -5.20
C TYR A 138 13.73 1.73 -6.35
N ASP A 139 14.20 0.56 -6.76
CA ASP A 139 13.73 -0.13 -7.96
C ASP A 139 12.80 -1.31 -7.66
N LYS A 140 12.82 -1.84 -6.43
CA LYS A 140 11.82 -2.76 -5.88
C LYS A 140 11.13 -2.10 -4.70
N ILE A 141 9.82 -1.88 -4.79
CA ILE A 141 9.06 -1.25 -3.71
C ILE A 141 7.95 -2.20 -3.26
N ILE A 142 8.03 -2.65 -2.02
CA ILE A 142 7.07 -3.57 -1.41
C ILE A 142 6.10 -2.77 -0.53
N VAL A 143 4.80 -2.99 -0.69
CA VAL A 143 3.74 -2.34 0.09
C VAL A 143 2.95 -3.41 0.84
N GLU A 144 3.02 -3.42 2.17
CA GLU A 144 2.28 -4.35 3.02
C GLU A 144 0.95 -3.74 3.47
N THR A 145 -0.14 -4.50 3.33
CA THR A 145 -1.45 -4.12 3.89
C THR A 145 -1.60 -4.58 5.34
N VAL A 146 -2.55 -4.00 6.07
CA VAL A 146 -2.89 -4.46 7.43
C VAL A 146 -3.38 -5.92 7.41
N GLY A 147 -4.18 -6.29 6.40
CA GLY A 147 -4.77 -7.62 6.27
C GLY A 147 -6.06 -7.82 7.06
N ALA A 148 -6.88 -6.78 7.25
CA ALA A 148 -8.03 -6.79 8.16
C ALA A 148 -9.37 -6.41 7.49
N GLY A 149 -9.47 -6.37 6.14
CA GLY A 149 -10.73 -6.05 5.46
C GLY A 149 -10.58 -5.25 4.17
N GLN A 150 -11.46 -4.26 3.96
CA GLN A 150 -11.61 -3.48 2.70
C GLN A 150 -10.31 -2.82 2.21
N THR A 151 -9.35 -2.55 3.10
CA THR A 151 -8.03 -2.05 2.73
C THR A 151 -7.34 -2.98 1.72
N ASP A 152 -7.59 -4.29 1.80
CA ASP A 152 -6.82 -5.27 1.06
C ASP A 152 -7.03 -5.20 -0.46
N THR A 153 -8.14 -4.62 -0.95
CA THR A 153 -8.39 -4.43 -2.39
C THR A 153 -7.76 -3.16 -2.96
N GLU A 154 -7.53 -2.14 -2.14
CA GLU A 154 -7.01 -0.85 -2.59
C GLU A 154 -5.53 -0.91 -2.96
N VAL A 155 -4.79 -1.90 -2.48
CA VAL A 155 -3.39 -2.17 -2.86
C VAL A 155 -3.24 -2.27 -4.39
N MET A 156 -4.28 -2.76 -5.09
CA MET A 156 -4.33 -2.83 -6.56
C MET A 156 -4.13 -1.49 -7.26
N SER A 157 -4.54 -0.40 -6.62
CA SER A 157 -4.45 0.96 -7.16
C SER A 157 -3.05 1.56 -7.00
N ILE A 158 -2.21 0.94 -6.17
CA ILE A 158 -0.88 1.43 -5.80
C ILE A 158 0.22 0.61 -6.45
N THR A 159 -0.02 -0.69 -6.63
CA THR A 159 1.03 -1.62 -7.02
C THR A 159 0.88 -2.13 -8.45
N HIS A 160 2.03 -2.45 -9.05
CA HIS A 160 2.08 -3.15 -10.32
C HIS A 160 1.72 -4.62 -10.16
N THR A 161 2.04 -5.25 -9.04
CA THR A 161 1.76 -6.66 -8.80
C THR A 161 1.13 -6.84 -7.43
N VAL A 162 0.11 -7.67 -7.30
CA VAL A 162 -0.51 -7.99 -6.01
C VAL A 162 -0.30 -9.47 -5.70
N ALA A 163 0.40 -9.74 -4.60
CA ALA A 163 0.52 -11.05 -3.99
C ALA A 163 -0.47 -11.19 -2.82
N VAL A 164 -1.34 -12.19 -2.90
CA VAL A 164 -2.30 -12.55 -1.85
C VAL A 164 -1.78 -13.76 -1.10
N LEU A 165 -1.48 -13.60 0.19
CA LEU A 165 -1.05 -14.69 1.05
C LEU A 165 -2.24 -15.46 1.59
N VAL A 166 -2.21 -16.77 1.36
CA VAL A 166 -3.18 -17.75 1.84
C VAL A 166 -2.43 -18.73 2.75
N ILE A 167 -3.06 -19.16 3.84
CA ILE A 167 -2.47 -20.13 4.78
C ILE A 167 -3.42 -21.28 5.04
N PRO A 168 -2.90 -22.49 5.33
CA PRO A 168 -3.69 -23.61 5.81
C PRO A 168 -4.12 -23.47 7.28
N GLY A 169 -5.20 -24.17 7.65
CA GLY A 169 -5.61 -24.41 9.03
C GLY A 169 -6.44 -23.29 9.67
N THR A 170 -7.06 -22.41 8.88
CA THR A 170 -7.95 -21.36 9.42
C THR A 170 -9.42 -21.79 9.46
N GLY A 171 -9.74 -23.01 8.99
CA GLY A 171 -11.09 -23.60 9.05
C GLY A 171 -12.08 -23.00 8.05
N ASP A 172 -11.65 -21.96 7.33
CA ASP A 172 -12.45 -21.17 6.40
C ASP A 172 -11.57 -20.68 5.23
N GLU A 173 -10.55 -21.45 4.85
CA GLU A 173 -9.49 -21.03 3.91
C GLU A 173 -10.03 -20.52 2.55
N ILE A 174 -11.13 -21.12 2.09
CA ILE A 174 -11.81 -20.77 0.82
C ILE A 174 -12.80 -19.61 1.01
N GLN A 175 -13.48 -19.47 2.15
CA GLN A 175 -14.35 -18.30 2.40
C GLN A 175 -13.55 -17.05 2.78
N ALA A 176 -12.36 -17.20 3.38
CA ALA A 176 -11.42 -16.12 3.59
C ALA A 176 -11.00 -15.48 2.25
N LEU A 177 -10.94 -16.31 1.21
CA LEU A 177 -10.88 -15.93 -0.20
C LEU A 177 -12.29 -15.54 -0.71
N LYS A 178 -12.92 -14.55 -0.04
CA LYS A 178 -14.15 -13.92 -0.55
C LYS A 178 -13.94 -13.51 -2.01
N ALA A 179 -14.98 -13.55 -2.85
CA ALA A 179 -14.89 -13.21 -4.28
C ALA A 179 -14.02 -11.96 -4.55
N GLY A 180 -14.20 -10.89 -3.76
CA GLY A 180 -13.42 -9.66 -3.90
C GLY A 180 -11.92 -9.72 -3.53
N ILE A 181 -11.39 -10.76 -2.86
CA ILE A 181 -9.94 -10.96 -2.64
C ILE A 181 -9.36 -11.91 -3.71
N MET A 182 -10.17 -12.81 -4.25
CA MET A 182 -9.76 -13.67 -5.38
C MET A 182 -9.67 -12.94 -6.72
N GLU A 183 -10.29 -11.78 -6.82
CA GLU A 183 -10.26 -10.96 -8.04
C GLU A 183 -9.01 -10.06 -8.13
N ILE A 184 -8.34 -9.82 -7.00
CA ILE A 184 -7.27 -8.82 -6.93
C ILE A 184 -5.85 -9.38 -7.10
N GLY A 185 -5.69 -10.69 -6.87
CA GLY A 185 -4.38 -11.35 -6.86
C GLY A 185 -3.85 -11.61 -8.26
N ASP A 186 -2.69 -11.02 -8.58
CA ASP A 186 -1.89 -11.43 -9.74
C ASP A 186 -1.11 -12.73 -9.40
N ILE A 187 -0.78 -12.92 -8.11
CA ILE A 187 -0.05 -14.09 -7.58
C ILE A 187 -0.68 -14.49 -6.23
N TYR A 188 -0.96 -15.79 -6.05
CA TYR A 188 -1.40 -16.38 -4.79
C TYR A 188 -0.23 -17.11 -4.12
N VAL A 189 0.09 -16.73 -2.90
CA VAL A 189 1.19 -17.32 -2.14
C VAL A 189 0.60 -18.21 -1.06
N ILE A 190 0.66 -19.53 -1.25
CA ILE A 190 0.27 -20.49 -0.22
C ILE A 190 1.44 -20.59 0.75
N ASN A 191 1.39 -19.78 1.81
CA ASN A 191 2.42 -19.73 2.83
C ASN A 191 2.20 -20.81 3.90
N LYS A 192 3.24 -21.13 4.66
CA LYS A 192 3.29 -22.27 5.61
C LYS A 192 3.11 -23.61 4.89
N TYR A 193 3.68 -23.73 3.69
CA TYR A 193 3.69 -24.98 2.90
C TYR A 193 4.57 -26.10 3.51
N ASP A 194 5.01 -25.93 4.76
CA ASP A 194 5.54 -27.00 5.61
C ASP A 194 4.46 -27.77 6.39
N LYS A 195 3.19 -27.35 6.27
CA LYS A 195 2.04 -27.95 6.96
C LYS A 195 1.34 -29.01 6.09
N PRO A 196 0.87 -30.13 6.69
CA PRO A 196 0.18 -31.19 5.97
C PRO A 196 -1.06 -30.72 5.20
N GLU A 197 -1.77 -29.71 5.71
CA GLU A 197 -3.01 -29.21 5.13
C GLU A 197 -2.78 -28.24 3.96
N ALA A 198 -1.53 -27.90 3.65
CA ALA A 198 -1.20 -26.91 2.61
C ALA A 198 -1.57 -27.35 1.19
N ASP A 199 -1.48 -28.66 0.89
CA ASP A 199 -1.85 -29.20 -0.42
C ASP A 199 -3.35 -29.00 -0.71
N ALA A 200 -4.21 -29.20 0.29
CA ALA A 200 -5.65 -28.99 0.13
C ALA A 200 -6.00 -27.54 -0.22
N VAL A 201 -5.31 -26.57 0.41
CA VAL A 201 -5.48 -25.14 0.10
C VAL A 201 -4.98 -24.82 -1.31
N TYR A 202 -3.84 -25.37 -1.72
CA TYR A 202 -3.32 -25.19 -3.07
C TYR A 202 -4.31 -25.69 -4.13
N ASP A 203 -4.84 -26.90 -3.95
CA ASP A 203 -5.79 -27.49 -4.89
C ASP A 203 -7.09 -26.69 -4.95
N ALA A 204 -7.57 -26.17 -3.82
CA ALA A 204 -8.74 -25.30 -3.78
C ALA A 204 -8.52 -23.98 -4.54
N VAL A 205 -7.41 -23.29 -4.29
CA VAL A 205 -7.06 -22.04 -5.00
C VAL A 205 -6.90 -22.30 -6.50
N LYS A 206 -6.25 -23.40 -6.86
CA LYS A 206 -6.09 -23.82 -8.25
C LYS A 206 -7.43 -24.08 -8.93
N PHE A 207 -8.33 -24.81 -8.27
CA PHE A 207 -9.66 -25.08 -8.78
C PHE A 207 -10.42 -23.79 -9.09
N VAL A 208 -10.40 -22.81 -8.18
CA VAL A 208 -11.07 -21.52 -8.37
C VAL A 208 -10.45 -20.72 -9.52
N ILE A 209 -9.13 -20.76 -9.68
CA ILE A 209 -8.46 -20.08 -10.82
C ILE A 209 -8.78 -20.75 -12.15
N GLU A 210 -8.95 -22.08 -12.15
CA GLU A 210 -9.19 -22.87 -13.36
C GLU A 210 -10.67 -23.00 -13.74
N SER A 211 -11.61 -22.76 -12.81
CA SER A 211 -13.05 -22.82 -13.09
C SER A 211 -13.52 -21.80 -14.12
N GLY A 212 -12.75 -20.71 -14.31
CA GLY A 212 -13.08 -19.64 -15.26
C GLY A 212 -14.24 -18.74 -14.83
N GLU A 213 -14.74 -18.92 -13.60
CA GLU A 213 -15.83 -18.11 -13.03
C GLU A 213 -15.38 -16.69 -12.64
N LEU A 214 -14.06 -16.48 -12.52
CA LEU A 214 -13.47 -15.18 -12.17
C LEU A 214 -12.87 -14.52 -13.40
N SER A 215 -13.15 -13.22 -13.54
CA SER A 215 -12.45 -12.37 -14.51
C SER A 215 -11.16 -11.84 -13.86
N PHE A 216 -10.01 -12.23 -14.41
CA PHE A 216 -8.72 -11.76 -13.93
C PHE A 216 -8.28 -10.48 -14.61
N ARG A 217 -7.53 -9.66 -13.86
CA ARG A 217 -7.04 -8.38 -14.31
C ARG A 217 -6.09 -8.53 -15.50
N ASP A 218 -6.27 -7.66 -16.49
CA ASP A 218 -5.34 -7.49 -17.61
C ASP A 218 -5.06 -8.78 -18.43
N GLU A 219 -5.98 -9.76 -18.40
CA GLU A 219 -5.83 -11.09 -19.04
C GLU A 219 -4.67 -11.94 -18.49
N TRP A 220 -4.08 -11.55 -17.35
CA TRP A 220 -3.08 -12.35 -16.67
C TRP A 220 -3.77 -13.52 -15.95
N LYS A 221 -3.35 -14.76 -16.24
CA LYS A 221 -3.78 -15.92 -15.45
C LYS A 221 -2.95 -15.92 -14.15
N PRO A 222 -3.58 -15.78 -12.97
CA PRO A 222 -2.82 -15.73 -11.72
C PRO A 222 -1.95 -16.96 -11.49
N ARG A 223 -0.78 -16.73 -10.90
CA ARG A 223 0.16 -17.79 -10.53
C ARG A 223 -0.03 -18.20 -9.08
N ILE A 224 0.28 -19.45 -8.75
CA ILE A 224 0.21 -19.95 -7.37
C ILE A 224 1.61 -20.39 -6.96
N CYS A 225 2.16 -19.81 -5.91
CA CYS A 225 3.49 -20.14 -5.37
C CYS A 225 3.35 -20.86 -4.03
N LYS A 226 4.15 -21.92 -3.85
CA LYS A 226 4.22 -22.69 -2.61
C LYS A 226 5.38 -22.19 -1.77
N VAL A 227 5.11 -21.62 -0.60
CA VAL A 227 6.13 -20.95 0.20
C VAL A 227 6.08 -21.41 1.66
N SER A 228 7.25 -21.60 2.26
CA SER A 228 7.38 -21.57 3.72
C SER A 228 8.39 -20.51 4.09
N ALA A 229 7.91 -19.32 4.45
CA ALA A 229 8.78 -18.22 4.89
C ALA A 229 9.61 -18.64 6.12
N LEU A 230 9.02 -19.41 7.04
CA LEU A 230 9.75 -19.92 8.21
C LEU A 230 10.92 -20.84 7.84
N LYS A 231 10.78 -21.64 6.78
CA LYS A 231 11.82 -22.56 6.28
C LYS A 231 12.65 -21.96 5.14
N LYS A 232 12.38 -20.71 4.74
CA LYS A 232 12.95 -20.03 3.58
C LYS A 232 12.86 -20.84 2.26
N THR A 233 11.79 -21.61 2.07
CA THR A 233 11.56 -22.39 0.84
C THR A 233 10.55 -21.69 -0.08
N GLY A 234 10.74 -21.83 -1.39
CA GLY A 234 9.86 -21.23 -2.41
C GLY A 234 10.08 -19.73 -2.66
N ILE A 235 10.99 -19.07 -1.92
CA ILE A 235 11.24 -17.62 -2.05
C ILE A 235 11.77 -17.25 -3.44
N GLN A 236 12.72 -18.02 -3.98
CA GLN A 236 13.27 -17.73 -5.31
C GLN A 236 12.24 -17.92 -6.42
N GLU A 237 11.37 -18.94 -6.31
CA GLU A 237 10.28 -19.15 -7.26
C GLU A 237 9.29 -17.98 -7.23
N LEU A 238 8.97 -17.48 -6.03
CA LEU A 238 8.12 -16.30 -5.87
C LEU A 238 8.76 -15.05 -6.50
N VAL A 239 10.05 -14.81 -6.28
CA VAL A 239 10.80 -13.72 -6.92
C VAL A 239 10.74 -13.85 -8.45
N ASN A 240 11.01 -15.03 -9.00
CA ASN A 240 10.94 -15.26 -10.44
C ASN A 240 9.53 -14.99 -11.00
N THR A 241 8.49 -15.33 -10.23
CA THR A 241 7.09 -15.08 -10.61
C THR A 241 6.76 -13.58 -10.60
N PHE A 242 7.32 -12.82 -9.66
CA PHE A 242 7.22 -11.35 -9.67
C PHE A 242 7.89 -10.75 -10.91
N GLU A 243 9.07 -11.25 -11.30
CA GLU A 243 9.75 -10.80 -12.52
C GLU A 243 8.97 -11.17 -13.80
N GLU A 244 8.42 -12.38 -13.87
CA GLU A 244 7.57 -12.81 -14.98
C GLU A 244 6.38 -11.85 -15.17
N HIS A 245 5.70 -11.49 -14.08
CA HIS A 245 4.54 -10.61 -14.17
C HIS A 245 4.92 -9.17 -14.56
N VAL A 246 6.04 -8.61 -14.06
CA VAL A 246 6.44 -7.25 -14.49
C VAL A 246 6.87 -7.22 -15.96
N GLU A 247 7.50 -8.29 -16.46
CA GLU A 247 7.79 -8.44 -17.89
C GLU A 247 6.52 -8.52 -18.73
N PHE A 248 5.52 -9.29 -18.28
CA PHE A 248 4.20 -9.31 -18.91
C PHE A 248 3.58 -7.91 -19.00
N LEU A 249 3.58 -7.16 -17.90
CA LEU A 249 3.03 -5.79 -17.87
C LEU A 249 3.76 -4.85 -18.81
N ARG A 250 5.09 -5.00 -18.96
CA ARG A 250 5.87 -4.21 -19.93
C ARG A 250 5.51 -4.59 -21.36
N LYS A 251 5.43 -5.89 -21.67
CA LYS A 251 5.07 -6.40 -23.00
C LYS A 251 3.67 -5.99 -23.45
N LYS A 252 2.71 -5.91 -22.52
CA LYS A 252 1.33 -5.46 -22.77
C LYS A 252 1.16 -3.94 -22.66
N GLU A 253 2.24 -3.17 -22.45
CA GLU A 253 2.20 -1.71 -22.24
C GLU A 253 1.34 -1.25 -21.04
N LEU A 254 1.14 -2.15 -20.08
CA LEU A 254 0.32 -1.91 -18.89
C LEU A 254 1.11 -1.29 -17.74
N PHE A 255 2.44 -1.41 -17.73
CA PHE A 255 3.29 -0.86 -16.67
C PHE A 255 3.04 0.64 -16.46
N ASN A 256 3.23 1.44 -17.51
CA ASN A 256 2.98 2.89 -17.47
C ASN A 256 1.50 3.23 -17.28
N THR A 257 0.60 2.37 -17.77
CA THR A 257 -0.84 2.53 -17.57
C THR A 257 -1.21 2.40 -16.08
N ARG A 258 -0.64 1.42 -15.36
CA ARG A 258 -0.83 1.26 -13.91
C ARG A 258 -0.24 2.45 -13.15
N ILE A 259 0.93 2.98 -13.53
CA ILE A 259 1.50 4.22 -12.95
C ILE A 259 0.56 5.41 -13.15
N LYS A 260 0.03 5.61 -14.37
CA LYS A 260 -0.89 6.71 -14.66
C LYS A 260 -2.16 6.63 -13.81
N ARG A 261 -2.76 5.44 -13.70
CA ARG A 261 -3.94 5.20 -12.83
C ARG A 261 -3.63 5.53 -11.37
N ARG A 262 -2.48 5.06 -10.86
CA ARG A 262 -2.01 5.36 -9.51
C ARG A 262 -1.87 6.86 -9.26
N ARG A 263 -1.24 7.61 -10.18
CA ARG A 263 -1.07 9.07 -10.08
C ARG A 263 -2.41 9.81 -10.11
N ILE A 264 -3.35 9.39 -10.97
CA ILE A 264 -4.71 9.96 -10.99
C ILE A 264 -5.38 9.74 -9.63
N LYS A 265 -5.28 8.52 -9.09
CA LYS A 265 -5.85 8.19 -7.76
C LYS A 265 -5.22 9.03 -6.65
N MET A 266 -3.90 9.23 -6.70
CA MET A 266 -3.18 10.10 -5.77
C MET A 266 -3.76 11.52 -5.76
N ILE A 267 -3.93 12.13 -6.95
CA ILE A 267 -4.49 13.49 -7.06
C ILE A 267 -5.94 13.53 -6.57
N GLU A 268 -6.76 12.54 -6.93
CA GLU A 268 -8.15 12.44 -6.45
C GLU A 268 -8.20 12.44 -4.92
N LEU A 269 -7.39 11.61 -4.26
CA LEU A 269 -7.36 11.51 -2.81
C LEU A 269 -6.83 12.79 -2.14
N LEU A 270 -5.82 13.44 -2.72
CA LEU A 270 -5.31 14.71 -2.22
C LEU A 270 -6.35 15.83 -2.31
N LEU A 271 -7.12 15.89 -3.40
CA LEU A 271 -8.21 16.85 -3.55
C LEU A 271 -9.35 16.58 -2.56
N ARG A 272 -9.74 15.30 -2.39
CA ARG A 272 -10.74 14.90 -1.38
C ARG A 272 -10.33 15.33 0.03
N ARG A 273 -9.06 15.12 0.39
CA ARG A 273 -8.51 15.56 1.67
C ARG A 273 -8.63 17.08 1.86
N ARG A 274 -8.26 17.86 0.85
CA ARG A 274 -8.36 19.32 0.89
C ARG A 274 -9.81 19.79 1.07
N VAL A 275 -10.76 19.16 0.37
CA VAL A 275 -12.19 19.46 0.55
C VAL A 275 -12.65 19.11 1.96
N ASN A 276 -12.26 17.95 2.49
CA ASN A 276 -12.60 17.55 3.86
C ASN A 276 -12.04 18.53 4.91
N GLU A 277 -10.82 19.04 4.72
CA GLU A 277 -10.24 20.06 5.61
C GLU A 277 -11.03 21.37 5.61
N VAL A 278 -11.56 21.79 4.46
CA VAL A 278 -12.46 22.95 4.37
C VAL A 278 -13.79 22.68 5.09
N ILE A 279 -14.37 21.49 4.90
CA ILE A 279 -15.59 21.07 5.59
C ILE A 279 -15.39 21.09 7.11
N SER A 280 -14.32 20.49 7.61
CA SER A 280 -14.03 20.46 9.05
C SER A 280 -13.87 21.86 9.64
N LYS A 281 -13.14 22.75 8.96
CA LYS A 281 -12.99 24.15 9.41
C LYS A 281 -14.30 24.93 9.41
N ALA A 282 -15.17 24.70 8.43
CA ALA A 282 -16.49 25.32 8.40
C ALA A 282 -17.35 24.87 9.58
N MET A 283 -17.34 23.57 9.89
CA MET A 283 -18.04 23.00 11.05
C MET A 283 -17.52 23.54 12.40
N GLU A 284 -16.19 23.67 12.54
CA GLU A 284 -15.57 24.17 13.78
C GLU A 284 -15.81 25.67 14.00
N ARG A 285 -15.76 26.47 12.92
CA ARG A 285 -15.93 27.92 12.99
C ARG A 285 -17.31 28.33 13.50
N ASP A 286 -18.34 27.61 13.06
CA ASP A 286 -19.74 27.92 13.38
C ASP A 286 -20.29 26.98 14.47
N TYR A 287 -19.43 26.32 15.27
CA TYR A 287 -19.85 25.24 16.19
C TYR A 287 -21.07 25.57 17.05
N ASN A 288 -21.11 26.76 17.65
CA ASN A 288 -22.24 27.16 18.51
C ASN A 288 -23.55 27.31 17.73
N GLU A 289 -23.48 27.80 16.49
CA GLU A 289 -24.66 28.00 15.64
C GLU A 289 -25.08 26.68 14.97
N VAL A 290 -24.11 25.82 14.63
CA VAL A 290 -24.34 24.43 14.23
C VAL A 290 -25.12 23.70 15.33
N ASP A 291 -24.68 23.81 16.58
CA ASP A 291 -25.34 23.19 17.74
C ASP A 291 -26.75 23.76 17.96
N GLU A 292 -26.92 25.09 17.83
CA GLU A 292 -28.23 25.74 17.92
C GLU A 292 -29.21 25.24 16.85
N LEU A 293 -28.81 25.26 15.57
CA LEU A 293 -29.66 24.79 14.46
C LEU A 293 -29.98 23.29 14.57
N LEU A 294 -29.03 22.48 15.04
CA LEU A 294 -29.26 21.05 15.31
C LEU A 294 -30.26 20.85 16.45
N SER A 295 -30.16 21.62 17.54
CA SER A 295 -31.10 21.55 18.67
C SER A 295 -32.54 21.93 18.26
N GLN A 296 -32.68 22.76 17.23
CA GLN A 296 -33.96 23.18 16.64
C GLN A 296 -34.46 22.22 15.53
N GLY A 297 -33.70 21.17 15.19
CA GLY A 297 -34.05 20.22 14.12
C GLY A 297 -33.92 20.79 12.69
N LYS A 298 -33.21 21.91 12.50
CA LYS A 298 -33.09 22.64 11.22
C LYS A 298 -31.96 22.11 10.34
N ILE A 299 -31.99 20.82 10.04
CA ILE A 299 -30.91 20.13 9.30
C ILE A 299 -30.74 20.67 7.88
N GLU A 300 -31.83 20.96 7.17
CA GLU A 300 -31.78 21.46 5.79
C GLU A 300 -31.15 22.86 5.67
N GLU A 301 -31.50 23.75 6.60
CA GLU A 301 -30.93 25.11 6.69
C GLU A 301 -29.42 25.04 6.98
N LEU A 302 -29.03 24.17 7.91
CA LEU A 302 -27.63 23.91 8.24
C LEU A 302 -26.83 23.38 7.04
N ILE A 303 -27.34 22.38 6.31
CA ILE A 303 -26.69 21.84 5.11
C ILE A 303 -26.52 22.93 4.04
N THR A 304 -27.56 23.71 3.79
CA THR A 304 -27.55 24.79 2.78
C THR A 304 -26.50 25.84 3.12
N LYS A 305 -26.49 26.29 4.38
CA LYS A 305 -25.55 27.31 4.86
C LYS A 305 -24.09 26.82 4.81
N LEU A 306 -23.81 25.64 5.36
CA LEU A 306 -22.45 25.06 5.34
C LEU A 306 -21.97 24.84 3.91
N SER A 307 -22.85 24.37 3.01
CA SER A 307 -22.51 24.20 1.60
C SER A 307 -22.11 25.52 0.92
N GLN A 308 -22.76 26.63 1.28
CA GLN A 308 -22.40 27.95 0.78
C GLN A 308 -21.04 28.41 1.32
N LEU A 309 -20.80 28.26 2.62
CA LEU A 309 -19.51 28.59 3.24
C LEU A 309 -18.35 27.77 2.65
N ILE A 310 -18.57 26.48 2.40
CA ILE A 310 -17.58 25.60 1.77
C ILE A 310 -17.28 26.10 0.34
N LYS A 311 -18.31 26.49 -0.44
CA LYS A 311 -18.12 27.03 -1.80
C LYS A 311 -17.31 28.33 -1.83
N GLU A 312 -17.44 29.18 -0.81
CA GLU A 312 -16.67 30.43 -0.71
C GLU A 312 -15.20 30.21 -0.37
N GLN A 313 -14.84 29.04 0.18
CA GLN A 313 -13.49 28.70 0.63
C GLN A 313 -12.71 27.77 -0.31
N LEU A 314 -13.38 27.15 -1.28
CA LEU A 314 -12.78 26.28 -2.30
C LEU A 314 -12.25 27.08 -3.49
#